data_AF-A0A9D6DK74-F1
#
_entry.id   AF-A0A9D6DK74-F1
#
_cell.length_a   1.000
_cell.length_b   1.000
_cell.length_c   1.000
_cell.angle_alpha   90.00
_cell.angle_beta   90.00
_cell.angle_gamma   90.00
#
_symmetry.space_group_name_H-M   'P 1'
#
loop_
_entity.id
_entity.type
_entity.pdbx_description
1 polymer ?
#
loop_
_entity_poly.entity_id
_entity_poly.type
_entity_poly.pdbx_seq_one_letter_code
_entity_poly.pdbx_strand_id
1 'polypeptide(L)'
;MAEHAGQVIRRREDPRLLTGGGRFVDDLRFADCVHVAIVRSPHAHARILSIGTGRAAKAAGVVAVVTGHDLGPANAPIPLFNEHPGLPRPCGIPPMATERVRFVGEPVAAVVATDRYRARDALELIAVEYEPLPAVADVEAAAAPGAPLVHEALGTNVAAEWRQRVGDPEGAFRDAPVVVRTTLRLARGGAQPLETRGLVATWADGRLTVWAAIQMVHRHRRFIAHQLGLPEDRVRVIAPPDVGGGFGTKGQFYPEDIIVPALARRLGRPVKWIEERREHLVGSWVEREQVHELEIAATREGRLLGLRDRFLHELGAYTVSGLNLPQNTMIHSLGPYRVPHVDLTLRGVLTHTTPVGAYRGAGRPQGAFVAERAVDAVARELALDPIEVRRRNLIPRGDMP
;
A
#
# COMPACT_ATOMS: atom_id res chain seq x y z
N MET A 1 -12.97 21.68 27.76
CA MET A 1 -12.14 20.56 27.21
C MET A 1 -11.07 20.04 28.18
N ALA A 2 -10.87 20.63 29.37
CA ALA A 2 -9.75 20.27 30.26
C ALA A 2 -10.04 19.20 31.32
N GLU A 3 -11.30 18.96 31.71
CA GLU A 3 -11.64 18.13 32.90
C GLU A 3 -11.16 16.67 32.82
N HIS A 4 -11.01 16.14 31.60
CA HIS A 4 -10.67 14.74 31.35
C HIS A 4 -9.38 14.55 30.54
N ALA A 5 -8.73 15.64 30.12
CA ALA A 5 -7.52 15.57 29.31
C ALA A 5 -6.34 15.04 30.15
N GLY A 6 -5.60 14.04 29.64
CA GLY A 6 -4.45 13.44 30.32
C GLY A 6 -4.79 12.39 31.39
N GLN A 7 -6.07 12.16 31.70
CA GLN A 7 -6.50 11.15 32.65
C GLN A 7 -6.59 9.75 32.01
N VAL A 8 -6.30 8.71 32.78
CA VAL A 8 -6.46 7.31 32.35
C VAL A 8 -7.93 6.91 32.48
N ILE A 9 -8.73 7.24 31.47
CA ILE A 9 -10.15 6.90 31.41
C ILE A 9 -10.30 5.53 30.74
N ARG A 10 -11.12 4.65 31.34
CA ARG A 10 -11.45 3.35 30.76
C ARG A 10 -12.24 3.54 29.47
N ARG A 11 -11.92 2.76 28.44
CA ARG A 11 -12.59 2.87 27.14
C ARG A 11 -14.04 2.39 27.25
N ARG A 12 -14.93 3.04 26.51
CA ARG A 12 -16.38 2.76 26.58
C ARG A 12 -16.74 1.44 25.89
N GLU A 13 -15.94 1.06 24.91
CA GLU A 13 -16.11 -0.13 24.08
C GLU A 13 -15.58 -1.42 24.75
N ASP A 14 -14.71 -1.32 25.76
CA ASP A 14 -14.06 -2.49 26.37
C ASP A 14 -15.06 -3.52 26.93
N PRO A 15 -16.12 -3.16 27.68
CA PRO A 15 -17.03 -4.15 28.25
C PRO A 15 -17.63 -5.09 27.20
N ARG A 16 -18.07 -4.56 26.05
CA ARG A 16 -18.63 -5.40 24.97
C ARG A 16 -17.56 -6.17 24.21
N LEU A 17 -16.36 -5.60 24.02
CA LEU A 17 -15.27 -6.27 23.30
C LEU A 17 -14.70 -7.46 24.09
N LEU A 18 -14.65 -7.35 25.41
CA LEU A 18 -14.11 -8.38 26.31
C LEU A 18 -15.06 -9.57 26.52
N THR A 19 -16.35 -9.42 26.20
CA THR A 19 -17.37 -10.45 26.42
C THR A 19 -17.93 -11.02 25.12
N GLY A 20 -17.24 -10.84 23.98
CA GLY A 20 -17.69 -11.34 22.67
C GLY A 20 -18.84 -10.54 22.04
N GLY A 21 -19.17 -9.36 22.56
CA GLY A 21 -20.15 -8.41 21.99
C GLY A 21 -19.56 -7.46 20.93
N GLY A 22 -18.40 -7.80 20.36
CA GLY A 22 -17.85 -7.13 19.18
C GLY A 22 -18.72 -7.35 17.96
N ARG A 23 -18.69 -6.40 17.01
CA ARG A 23 -19.42 -6.45 15.75
C ARG A 23 -18.49 -5.99 14.62
N PHE A 24 -17.70 -6.95 14.14
CA PHE A 24 -16.80 -6.80 13.01
C PHE A 24 -17.52 -7.01 11.68
N VAL A 25 -16.85 -6.77 10.55
CA VAL A 25 -17.51 -6.88 9.23
C VAL A 25 -18.01 -8.31 8.95
N ASP A 26 -17.28 -9.32 9.42
CA ASP A 26 -17.71 -10.72 9.25
C ASP A 26 -18.87 -11.12 10.18
N ASP A 27 -19.15 -10.36 11.24
CA ASP A 27 -20.29 -10.64 12.13
C ASP A 27 -21.61 -10.16 11.54
N LEU A 28 -21.57 -9.27 10.55
CA LEU A 28 -22.77 -8.78 9.89
C LEU A 28 -23.47 -9.91 9.12
N ARG A 29 -24.79 -9.97 9.25
CA ARG A 29 -25.68 -10.96 8.62
C ARG A 29 -26.68 -10.24 7.73
N PHE A 30 -26.89 -10.77 6.54
CA PHE A 30 -27.82 -10.25 5.55
C PHE A 30 -28.60 -11.43 4.95
N ALA A 31 -29.91 -11.26 4.74
CA ALA A 31 -30.73 -12.27 4.10
C ALA A 31 -30.26 -12.51 2.65
N ASP A 32 -30.32 -13.76 2.18
CA ASP A 32 -29.92 -14.17 0.83
C ASP A 32 -28.50 -13.76 0.40
N CYS A 33 -27.62 -13.54 1.37
CA CYS A 33 -26.24 -13.14 1.13
C CYS A 33 -25.46 -14.23 0.41
N VAL A 34 -24.71 -13.83 -0.62
CA VAL A 34 -23.78 -14.70 -1.36
C VAL A 34 -22.34 -14.29 -1.06
N HIS A 35 -21.43 -15.24 -1.20
CA HIS A 35 -20.04 -15.11 -0.81
C HIS A 35 -19.12 -15.12 -2.03
N VAL A 36 -18.11 -14.26 -2.01
CA VAL A 36 -17.12 -14.15 -3.07
C VAL A 36 -15.82 -14.81 -2.63
N ALA A 37 -15.22 -15.58 -3.53
CA ALA A 37 -13.84 -16.02 -3.45
C ALA A 37 -13.12 -15.64 -4.75
N ILE A 38 -11.82 -15.31 -4.67
CA ILE A 38 -11.07 -14.71 -5.79
C ILE A 38 -9.92 -15.64 -6.19
N VAL A 39 -9.80 -15.92 -7.49
CA VAL A 39 -8.62 -16.57 -8.07
C VAL A 39 -7.51 -15.53 -8.14
N ARG A 40 -6.37 -15.86 -7.53
CA ARG A 40 -5.18 -15.01 -7.52
C ARG A 40 -4.07 -15.65 -8.33
N SER A 41 -3.30 -14.83 -9.02
CA SER A 41 -2.13 -15.27 -9.78
C SER A 41 -1.12 -15.99 -8.88
N PRO A 42 -0.64 -17.19 -9.27
CA PRO A 42 0.53 -17.79 -8.64
C PRO A 42 1.85 -17.28 -9.25
N HIS A 43 1.80 -16.45 -10.29
CA HIS A 43 2.97 -15.97 -11.03
C HIS A 43 3.28 -14.49 -10.72
N ALA A 44 4.57 -14.19 -10.58
CA ALA A 44 5.07 -12.82 -10.48
C ALA A 44 4.92 -12.04 -11.79
N HIS A 45 5.05 -12.71 -12.94
CA HIS A 45 4.80 -12.13 -14.25
C HIS A 45 4.36 -13.23 -15.23
N ALA A 46 3.21 -13.06 -15.87
CA ALA A 46 2.76 -14.00 -16.90
C ALA A 46 1.71 -13.36 -17.82
N ARG A 47 1.60 -13.84 -19.05
CA ARG A 47 0.41 -13.61 -19.90
C ARG A 47 -0.68 -14.57 -19.49
N ILE A 48 -1.92 -14.09 -19.50
CA ILE A 48 -3.10 -14.94 -19.35
C ILE A 48 -3.49 -15.40 -20.75
N LEU A 49 -3.39 -16.71 -21.02
CA LEU A 49 -3.76 -17.29 -22.31
C LEU A 49 -5.25 -17.60 -22.36
N SER A 50 -5.79 -18.19 -21.28
CA SER A 50 -7.21 -18.54 -21.19
C SER A 50 -7.66 -18.65 -19.72
N ILE A 51 -8.97 -18.46 -19.48
CA ILE A 51 -9.62 -18.66 -18.18
C ILE A 51 -10.82 -19.59 -18.38
N GLY A 52 -10.67 -20.86 -18.02
CA GLY A 52 -11.72 -21.88 -18.08
C GLY A 52 -12.65 -21.80 -16.86
N THR A 53 -13.84 -21.22 -17.04
CA THR A 53 -14.84 -21.02 -15.95
C THR A 53 -15.97 -22.06 -15.95
N GLY A 54 -16.10 -22.87 -17.01
CA GLY A 54 -17.30 -23.69 -17.24
C GLY A 54 -17.58 -24.77 -16.19
N ARG A 55 -16.54 -25.34 -15.56
CA ARG A 55 -16.73 -26.32 -14.47
C ARG A 55 -17.20 -25.64 -13.19
N ALA A 56 -16.54 -24.55 -12.80
CA ALA A 56 -16.91 -23.75 -11.64
C ALA A 56 -18.35 -23.22 -11.75
N ALA A 57 -18.74 -22.72 -12.92
CA ALA A 57 -20.09 -22.18 -13.16
C ALA A 57 -21.22 -23.22 -12.99
N LYS A 58 -20.93 -24.52 -13.13
CA LYS A 58 -21.89 -25.62 -12.98
C LYS A 58 -21.86 -26.25 -11.58
N ALA A 59 -20.94 -25.85 -10.71
CA ALA A 59 -20.80 -26.43 -9.39
C ALA A 59 -22.00 -26.07 -8.50
N ALA A 60 -22.37 -26.99 -7.61
CA ALA A 60 -23.53 -26.81 -6.74
C ALA A 60 -23.38 -25.56 -5.86
N GLY A 61 -24.41 -24.71 -5.84
CA GLY A 61 -24.44 -23.48 -5.05
C GLY A 61 -23.64 -22.32 -5.61
N VAL A 62 -22.98 -22.47 -6.78
CA VAL A 62 -22.40 -21.34 -7.50
C VAL A 62 -23.50 -20.50 -8.14
N VAL A 63 -23.43 -19.19 -7.93
CA VAL A 63 -24.37 -18.18 -8.44
C VAL A 63 -23.79 -17.49 -9.67
N ALA A 64 -22.49 -17.20 -9.66
CA ALA A 64 -21.80 -16.57 -10.78
C ALA A 64 -20.31 -16.89 -10.74
N VAL A 65 -19.69 -16.89 -11.93
CA VAL A 65 -18.24 -16.79 -12.10
C VAL A 65 -17.98 -15.59 -12.98
N VAL A 66 -17.05 -14.72 -12.58
CA VAL A 66 -16.75 -13.47 -13.28
C VAL A 66 -15.25 -13.30 -13.50
N THR A 67 -14.89 -12.66 -14.60
CA THR A 67 -13.53 -12.25 -14.97
C THR A 67 -13.44 -10.74 -15.08
N GLY A 68 -12.24 -10.19 -15.33
CA GLY A 68 -12.10 -8.74 -15.61
C GLY A 68 -12.98 -8.24 -16.75
N HIS A 69 -13.24 -9.07 -17.78
CA HIS A 69 -14.11 -8.71 -18.89
C HIS A 69 -15.59 -8.52 -18.47
N ASP A 70 -16.04 -9.29 -17.48
CA ASP A 70 -17.41 -9.25 -16.95
C ASP A 70 -17.73 -7.97 -16.16
N LEU A 71 -16.70 -7.25 -15.71
CA LEU A 71 -16.84 -5.99 -14.99
C LEU A 71 -17.01 -4.78 -15.93
N GLY A 72 -16.74 -4.94 -17.22
CA GLY A 72 -16.85 -3.86 -18.21
C GLY A 72 -16.08 -2.60 -17.78
N PRO A 73 -16.69 -1.39 -17.86
CA PRO A 73 -16.03 -0.15 -17.46
C PRO A 73 -15.54 -0.12 -16.00
N ALA A 74 -16.16 -0.89 -15.10
CA ALA A 74 -15.73 -0.95 -13.71
C ALA A 74 -14.34 -1.59 -13.56
N ASN A 75 -13.87 -2.36 -14.55
CA ASN A 75 -12.53 -2.93 -14.56
C ASN A 75 -11.43 -1.92 -14.95
N ALA A 76 -11.76 -0.65 -15.16
CA ALA A 76 -10.77 0.38 -15.43
C ALA A 76 -9.72 0.43 -14.29
N PRO A 77 -8.45 0.76 -14.60
CA PRO A 77 -7.42 0.89 -13.58
C PRO A 77 -7.83 1.80 -12.42
N ILE A 78 -7.63 1.33 -11.20
CA ILE A 78 -7.90 2.07 -9.98
C ILE A 78 -7.04 3.34 -9.96
N PRO A 79 -7.64 4.54 -9.90
CA PRO A 79 -6.89 5.81 -9.89
C PRO A 79 -5.96 5.91 -8.67
N LEU A 80 -4.89 6.70 -8.84
CA LEU A 80 -3.96 6.94 -7.74
C LEU A 80 -4.64 7.67 -6.60
N PHE A 81 -4.10 7.43 -5.40
CA PHE A 81 -4.48 8.20 -4.24
C PHE A 81 -4.19 9.70 -4.45
N ASN A 82 -2.98 10.06 -4.90
CA ASN A 82 -2.60 11.45 -5.18
C ASN A 82 -1.72 11.51 -6.45
N GLU A 83 -2.01 12.45 -7.34
CA GLU A 83 -1.12 12.78 -8.46
C GLU A 83 0.15 13.47 -7.95
N HIS A 84 1.26 13.31 -8.68
CA HIS A 84 2.52 13.94 -8.32
C HIS A 84 3.35 14.24 -9.58
N PRO A 85 3.94 15.44 -9.72
CA PRO A 85 4.70 15.82 -10.92
C PRO A 85 5.92 14.92 -11.18
N GLY A 86 6.56 14.40 -10.12
CA GLY A 86 7.64 13.42 -10.22
C GLY A 86 7.21 12.02 -10.69
N LEU A 87 5.91 11.77 -10.92
CA LEU A 87 5.36 10.52 -11.46
C LEU A 87 4.48 10.86 -12.68
N PRO A 88 5.08 11.12 -13.85
CA PRO A 88 4.35 11.65 -15.01
C PRO A 88 3.47 10.60 -15.71
N ARG A 89 3.76 9.31 -15.54
CA ARG A 89 3.03 8.20 -16.18
C ARG A 89 2.65 7.16 -15.12
N PRO A 90 1.59 7.39 -14.34
CA PRO A 90 1.19 6.48 -13.29
C PRO A 90 0.62 5.17 -13.86
N CYS A 91 0.80 4.08 -13.12
CA CYS A 91 0.32 2.74 -13.46
C CYS A 91 -0.76 2.30 -12.48
N GLY A 92 -2.03 2.42 -12.87
CA GLY A 92 -3.16 1.94 -12.07
C GLY A 92 -3.33 0.42 -12.15
N ILE A 93 -3.83 -0.18 -11.07
CA ILE A 93 -4.16 -1.62 -11.02
C ILE A 93 -5.62 -1.85 -11.44
N PRO A 94 -5.93 -2.75 -12.40
CA PRO A 94 -7.32 -3.13 -12.67
C PRO A 94 -7.88 -3.99 -11.52
N PRO A 95 -9.20 -3.95 -11.25
CA PRO A 95 -9.81 -4.87 -10.29
C PRO A 95 -9.52 -6.36 -10.59
N MET A 96 -9.53 -6.78 -11.85
CA MET A 96 -9.06 -8.10 -12.25
C MET A 96 -8.21 -8.03 -13.52
N ALA A 97 -7.08 -8.72 -13.51
CA ALA A 97 -6.19 -8.84 -14.65
C ALA A 97 -6.89 -9.57 -15.82
N THR A 98 -6.76 -9.02 -17.03
CA THR A 98 -7.34 -9.58 -18.26
C THR A 98 -6.29 -10.16 -19.19
N GLU A 99 -5.18 -9.44 -19.38
CA GLU A 99 -4.15 -9.83 -20.36
C GLU A 99 -2.89 -10.41 -19.70
N ARG A 100 -2.47 -9.82 -18.58
CA ARG A 100 -1.23 -10.15 -17.90
C ARG A 100 -1.35 -9.91 -16.40
N VAL A 101 -0.67 -10.76 -15.65
CA VAL A 101 -0.44 -10.61 -14.21
C VAL A 101 0.99 -10.12 -13.98
N ARG A 102 1.18 -9.23 -13.02
CA ARG A 102 2.42 -8.50 -12.72
C ARG A 102 2.90 -8.69 -11.28
N PHE A 103 2.17 -9.45 -10.46
CA PHE A 103 2.63 -9.90 -9.17
C PHE A 103 1.89 -11.16 -8.69
N VAL A 104 2.53 -11.95 -7.82
CA VAL A 104 1.88 -13.07 -7.14
C VAL A 104 0.79 -12.53 -6.22
N GLY A 105 -0.45 -12.99 -6.38
CA GLY A 105 -1.60 -12.49 -5.60
C GLY A 105 -2.57 -11.59 -6.39
N GLU A 106 -2.22 -11.20 -7.63
CA GLU A 106 -3.07 -10.36 -8.47
C GLU A 106 -4.40 -11.05 -8.79
N PRO A 107 -5.56 -10.39 -8.60
CA PRO A 107 -6.86 -10.97 -8.92
C PRO A 107 -7.04 -11.24 -10.42
N VAL A 108 -7.61 -12.39 -10.77
CA VAL A 108 -7.83 -12.80 -12.18
C VAL A 108 -9.29 -13.13 -12.47
N ALA A 109 -9.94 -13.81 -11.54
CA ALA A 109 -11.35 -14.17 -11.62
C ALA A 109 -11.97 -14.23 -10.22
N ALA A 110 -13.29 -14.25 -10.14
CA ALA A 110 -14.01 -14.45 -8.89
C ALA A 110 -15.18 -15.42 -9.05
N VAL A 111 -15.42 -16.21 -8.01
CA VAL A 111 -16.58 -17.08 -7.86
C VAL A 111 -17.50 -16.49 -6.81
N VAL A 112 -18.80 -16.48 -7.10
CA VAL A 112 -19.86 -16.10 -6.18
C VAL A 112 -20.71 -17.32 -5.90
N ALA A 113 -20.89 -17.69 -4.62
CA ALA A 113 -21.67 -18.86 -4.22
C ALA A 113 -22.57 -18.59 -3.01
N THR A 114 -23.47 -19.52 -2.70
CA THR A 114 -24.43 -19.42 -1.58
C THR A 114 -23.78 -19.36 -0.20
N ASP A 115 -22.55 -19.85 -0.07
CA ASP A 115 -21.77 -19.81 1.17
C ASP A 115 -20.27 -19.77 0.84
N ARG A 116 -19.47 -19.41 1.84
CA ARG A 116 -18.02 -19.22 1.67
C ARG A 116 -17.27 -20.49 1.30
N TYR A 117 -17.74 -21.67 1.72
CA TYR A 117 -17.04 -22.93 1.49
C TYR A 117 -17.24 -23.35 0.04
N ARG A 118 -18.48 -23.32 -0.45
CA ARG A 118 -18.77 -23.58 -1.87
C ARG A 118 -18.06 -22.61 -2.82
N ALA A 119 -17.95 -21.33 -2.44
CA ALA A 119 -17.21 -20.36 -3.24
C ALA A 119 -15.73 -20.77 -3.39
N ARG A 120 -15.12 -21.33 -2.32
CA ARG A 120 -13.73 -21.79 -2.31
C ARG A 120 -13.55 -23.09 -3.08
N ASP A 121 -14.42 -24.08 -2.86
CA ASP A 121 -14.35 -25.36 -3.59
C ASP A 121 -14.47 -25.12 -5.10
N ALA A 122 -15.35 -24.19 -5.51
CA ALA A 122 -15.52 -23.84 -6.91
C ALA A 122 -14.36 -23.00 -7.49
N LEU A 123 -13.53 -22.34 -6.68
CA LEU A 123 -12.31 -21.68 -7.20
C LEU A 123 -11.33 -22.71 -7.80
N GLU A 124 -11.21 -23.90 -7.19
CA GLU A 124 -10.31 -24.96 -7.66
C GLU A 124 -10.75 -25.54 -9.01
N LEU A 125 -11.98 -25.26 -9.43
CA LEU A 125 -12.53 -25.67 -10.73
C LEU A 125 -12.27 -24.64 -11.84
N ILE A 126 -11.69 -23.48 -11.52
CA ILE A 126 -11.24 -22.50 -12.51
C ILE A 126 -9.82 -22.86 -12.94
N ALA A 127 -9.66 -23.21 -14.21
CA ALA A 127 -8.35 -23.41 -14.81
C ALA A 127 -7.89 -22.12 -15.49
N VAL A 128 -6.77 -21.54 -15.06
CA VAL A 128 -6.15 -20.42 -15.75
C VAL A 128 -4.86 -20.89 -16.41
N GLU A 129 -4.77 -20.71 -17.72
CA GLU A 129 -3.56 -21.02 -18.47
C GLU A 129 -2.69 -19.77 -18.56
N TYR A 130 -1.44 -19.91 -18.13
CA TYR A 130 -0.46 -18.84 -18.11
C TYR A 130 0.72 -19.16 -19.03
N GLU A 131 1.29 -18.12 -19.62
CA GLU A 131 2.64 -18.13 -20.18
C GLU A 131 3.54 -17.31 -19.26
N PRO A 132 4.38 -17.94 -18.43
CA PRO A 132 5.29 -17.23 -17.53
C PRO A 132 6.26 -16.32 -18.29
N LEU A 133 6.46 -15.12 -17.76
CA LEU A 133 7.38 -14.13 -18.32
C LEU A 133 8.52 -13.85 -17.32
N PRO A 134 9.67 -13.32 -17.79
CA PRO A 134 10.73 -12.87 -16.91
C PRO A 134 10.21 -11.83 -15.90
N ALA A 135 10.57 -12.01 -14.63
CA ALA A 135 10.15 -11.16 -13.53
C ALA A 135 11.37 -10.66 -12.74
N VAL A 136 11.21 -9.54 -12.04
CA VAL A 136 12.24 -8.93 -11.19
C VAL A 136 11.60 -8.40 -9.91
N ALA A 137 12.10 -8.84 -8.75
CA ALA A 137 11.57 -8.45 -7.45
C ALA A 137 12.50 -7.50 -6.69
N ASP A 138 13.82 -7.61 -6.89
CA ASP A 138 14.82 -6.74 -6.27
C ASP A 138 14.80 -5.34 -6.89
N VAL A 139 14.81 -4.31 -6.05
CA VAL A 139 14.62 -2.92 -6.47
C VAL A 139 15.81 -2.36 -7.25
N GLU A 140 17.04 -2.77 -6.94
CA GLU A 140 18.25 -2.33 -7.66
C GLU A 140 18.33 -3.04 -9.02
N ALA A 141 18.09 -4.35 -9.04
CA ALA A 141 18.02 -5.13 -10.26
C ALA A 141 16.92 -4.62 -11.19
N ALA A 142 15.77 -4.20 -10.65
CA ALA A 142 14.68 -3.65 -11.45
C ALA A 142 15.03 -2.28 -12.05
N ALA A 143 15.82 -1.46 -11.35
CA ALA A 143 16.27 -0.15 -11.82
C ALA A 143 17.40 -0.24 -12.86
N ALA A 144 18.08 -1.40 -12.98
CA ALA A 144 19.19 -1.58 -13.89
C ALA A 144 18.73 -1.65 -15.38
N PRO A 145 19.57 -1.18 -16.32
CA PRO A 145 19.30 -1.35 -17.75
C PRO A 145 19.12 -2.83 -18.13
N GLY A 146 18.13 -3.12 -18.97
CA GLY A 146 17.85 -4.48 -19.44
C GLY A 146 17.05 -5.36 -18.48
N ALA A 147 16.65 -4.84 -17.31
CA ALA A 147 15.75 -5.55 -16.41
C ALA A 147 14.39 -5.85 -17.07
N PRO A 148 13.72 -6.97 -16.71
CA PRO A 148 12.35 -7.23 -17.16
C PRO A 148 11.44 -6.05 -16.82
N LEU A 149 10.76 -5.50 -17.82
CA LEU A 149 9.88 -4.35 -17.66
C LEU A 149 8.52 -4.78 -17.09
N VAL A 150 8.10 -4.15 -15.99
CA VAL A 150 6.77 -4.37 -15.39
C VAL A 150 5.67 -3.81 -16.30
N HIS A 151 5.95 -2.66 -16.92
CA HIS A 151 5.08 -2.00 -17.90
C HIS A 151 5.90 -1.61 -19.13
N GLU A 152 5.82 -2.43 -20.19
CA GLU A 152 6.58 -2.24 -21.44
C GLU A 152 6.43 -0.82 -22.02
N ALA A 153 5.23 -0.24 -21.93
CA ALA A 153 4.93 1.11 -22.43
C ALA A 153 5.76 2.23 -21.76
N LEU A 154 6.36 1.98 -20.60
CA LEU A 154 7.23 2.96 -19.94
C LEU A 154 8.65 2.95 -20.48
N GLY A 155 9.12 1.82 -21.03
CA GLY A 155 10.51 1.62 -21.47
C GLY A 155 11.55 1.54 -20.34
N THR A 156 11.14 1.69 -19.08
CA THR A 156 11.97 1.62 -17.88
C THR A 156 11.10 1.28 -16.66
N ASN A 157 11.70 0.66 -15.65
CA ASN A 157 11.04 0.46 -14.35
C ASN A 157 11.23 1.66 -13.41
N VAL A 158 12.10 2.62 -13.71
CA VAL A 158 12.21 3.88 -12.95
C VAL A 158 11.04 4.78 -13.36
N ALA A 159 9.90 4.62 -12.67
CA ALA A 159 8.67 5.32 -12.98
C ALA A 159 8.66 6.77 -12.49
N ALA A 160 9.50 7.09 -11.50
CA ALA A 160 9.54 8.40 -10.88
C ALA A 160 10.96 8.81 -10.50
N GLU A 161 11.22 10.12 -10.58
CA GLU A 161 12.40 10.75 -10.00
C GLU A 161 11.96 12.10 -9.38
N TRP A 162 12.46 12.39 -8.18
CA TRP A 162 12.21 13.65 -7.51
C TRP A 162 13.41 14.06 -6.67
N ARG A 163 13.84 15.31 -6.82
CA ARG A 163 15.01 15.87 -6.13
C ARG A 163 14.65 17.08 -5.30
N GLN A 164 15.21 17.16 -4.10
CA GLN A 164 15.12 18.32 -3.22
C GLN A 164 16.52 18.77 -2.82
N ARG A 165 16.77 20.08 -2.92
CA ARG A 165 18.03 20.71 -2.55
C ARG A 165 17.79 21.92 -1.65
N VAL A 166 18.56 22.03 -0.57
CA VAL A 166 18.54 23.15 0.36
C VAL A 166 19.98 23.59 0.63
N GLY A 167 20.25 24.90 0.60
CA GLY A 167 21.57 25.48 0.86
C GLY A 167 22.62 25.14 -0.22
N ASP A 168 23.88 25.01 0.20
CA ASP A 168 25.02 24.64 -0.65
C ASP A 168 25.65 23.29 -0.24
N PRO A 169 25.04 22.15 -0.62
CA PRO A 169 25.58 20.82 -0.34
C PRO A 169 26.99 20.63 -0.88
N GLU A 170 27.28 21.12 -2.08
CA GLU A 170 28.57 20.96 -2.75
C GLU A 170 29.69 21.62 -1.95
N GLY A 171 29.48 22.84 -1.46
CA GLY A 171 30.40 23.49 -0.52
C GLY A 171 30.51 22.73 0.80
N ALA A 172 29.38 22.33 1.39
CA ALA A 172 29.35 21.60 2.66
C ALA A 172 30.17 20.30 2.62
N PHE A 173 30.05 19.51 1.55
CA PHE A 173 30.78 18.26 1.39
C PHE A 173 32.24 18.45 0.97
N ARG A 174 32.56 19.52 0.21
CA ARG A 174 33.94 19.84 -0.18
C ARG A 174 34.78 20.29 1.03
N ASP A 175 34.20 21.10 1.89
CA ASP A 175 34.92 21.78 2.98
C ASP A 175 34.80 21.05 4.33
N ALA A 176 33.98 19.98 4.41
CA ALA A 176 33.75 19.24 5.63
C ALA A 176 35.01 18.49 6.13
N PRO A 177 35.38 18.63 7.40
CA PRO A 177 36.46 17.84 8.01
C PRO A 177 36.17 16.33 8.07
N VAL A 178 34.89 15.95 8.08
CA VAL A 178 34.43 14.55 8.19
C VAL A 178 33.33 14.34 7.17
N VAL A 179 33.48 13.31 6.34
CA VAL A 179 32.42 12.83 5.44
C VAL A 179 32.31 11.33 5.60
N VAL A 180 31.14 10.86 6.05
CA VAL A 180 30.86 9.44 6.19
C VAL A 180 29.91 9.00 5.07
N ARG A 181 30.23 7.89 4.42
CA ARG A 181 29.39 7.27 3.39
C ARG A 181 28.89 5.92 3.88
N THR A 182 27.61 5.63 3.68
CA THR A 182 27.03 4.34 4.04
C THR A 182 25.88 3.99 3.12
N THR A 183 25.67 2.70 2.89
CA THR A 183 24.46 2.19 2.25
C THR A 183 23.51 1.66 3.31
N LEU A 184 22.26 2.10 3.28
CA LEU A 184 21.22 1.62 4.18
C LEU A 184 20.15 0.85 3.40
N ARG A 185 19.76 -0.31 3.90
CA ARG A 185 18.72 -1.16 3.30
C ARG A 185 17.59 -1.37 4.29
N LEU A 186 16.37 -1.14 3.84
CA LEU A 186 15.16 -1.40 4.60
C LEU A 186 14.35 -2.42 3.82
N ALA A 187 14.04 -3.55 4.44
CA ALA A 187 13.25 -4.61 3.81
C ALA A 187 11.76 -4.27 3.82
N ARG A 188 10.98 -5.00 3.00
CA ARG A 188 9.52 -4.97 3.05
C ARG A 188 9.00 -5.34 4.44
N GLY A 189 7.98 -4.59 4.88
CA GLY A 189 7.17 -4.88 6.07
C GLY A 189 5.69 -4.79 5.72
N GLY A 190 4.77 -5.09 6.61
CA GLY A 190 3.35 -4.92 6.31
C GLY A 190 2.48 -4.99 7.56
N ALA A 191 1.30 -4.39 7.49
CA ALA A 191 0.35 -4.57 8.57
C ALA A 191 -0.11 -6.03 8.62
N GLN A 192 -0.24 -6.57 9.84
CA GLN A 192 -0.85 -7.87 10.08
C GLN A 192 -1.99 -7.71 11.09
N PRO A 193 -3.06 -6.96 10.76
CA PRO A 193 -4.21 -6.85 11.64
C PRO A 193 -4.83 -8.24 11.84
N LEU A 194 -5.26 -8.57 13.06
CA LEU A 194 -5.84 -9.89 13.36
C LEU A 194 -7.13 -10.12 12.57
N GLU A 195 -7.99 -9.11 12.47
CA GLU A 195 -9.06 -9.08 11.48
C GLU A 195 -8.46 -8.72 10.11
N THR A 196 -8.58 -9.62 9.14
CA THR A 196 -8.20 -9.36 7.74
C THR A 196 -9.09 -8.30 7.08
N ARG A 197 -8.88 -8.00 5.80
CA ARG A 197 -9.77 -7.12 5.03
C ARG A 197 -11.11 -7.84 4.79
N GLY A 198 -12.16 -7.07 4.59
CA GLY A 198 -13.47 -7.62 4.26
C GLY A 198 -14.49 -6.54 4.02
N LEU A 199 -15.45 -6.84 3.16
CA LEU A 199 -16.60 -5.99 2.91
C LEU A 199 -17.84 -6.78 2.51
N VAL A 200 -18.99 -6.18 2.79
CA VAL A 200 -20.30 -6.59 2.30
C VAL A 200 -20.90 -5.43 1.53
N ALA A 201 -21.46 -5.70 0.35
CA ALA A 201 -22.18 -4.71 -0.44
C ALA A 201 -23.62 -5.16 -0.72
N THR A 202 -24.56 -4.22 -0.71
CA THR A 202 -25.96 -4.43 -1.07
C THR A 202 -26.40 -3.39 -2.09
N TRP A 203 -27.25 -3.81 -3.03
CA TRP A 203 -27.90 -2.93 -3.99
C TRP A 203 -29.42 -3.00 -3.82
N ALA A 204 -30.04 -1.89 -3.45
CA ALA A 204 -31.50 -1.78 -3.28
C ALA A 204 -31.97 -0.37 -3.68
N ASP A 205 -33.11 -0.27 -4.36
CA ASP A 205 -33.75 1.01 -4.73
C ASP A 205 -32.82 2.00 -5.45
N GLY A 206 -31.94 1.46 -6.31
CA GLY A 206 -30.94 2.26 -7.04
C GLY A 206 -29.86 2.86 -6.13
N ARG A 207 -29.64 2.31 -4.94
CA ARG A 207 -28.63 2.73 -3.97
C ARG A 207 -27.71 1.57 -3.62
N LEU A 208 -26.42 1.87 -3.59
CA LEU A 208 -25.36 0.97 -3.14
C LEU A 208 -25.04 1.27 -1.67
N THR A 209 -25.06 0.26 -0.81
CA THR A 209 -24.52 0.36 0.55
C THR A 209 -23.39 -0.65 0.73
N VAL A 210 -22.26 -0.20 1.27
CA VAL A 210 -21.07 -1.01 1.52
C VAL A 210 -20.70 -0.92 3.00
N TRP A 211 -20.59 -2.06 3.67
CA TRP A 211 -20.01 -2.20 4.99
C TRP A 211 -18.61 -2.77 4.82
N ALA A 212 -17.58 -2.06 5.28
CA ALA A 212 -16.20 -2.48 5.06
C ALA A 212 -15.34 -2.22 6.29
N ALA A 213 -14.42 -3.15 6.59
CA ALA A 213 -13.40 -2.93 7.61
C ALA A 213 -12.34 -1.95 7.08
N ILE A 214 -12.64 -0.65 7.14
CA ILE A 214 -11.83 0.44 6.56
C ILE A 214 -11.66 1.63 7.50
N GLN A 215 -10.66 2.47 7.22
CA GLN A 215 -10.32 3.66 7.99
C GLN A 215 -10.84 4.97 7.36
N MET A 216 -11.25 4.95 6.09
CA MET A 216 -11.52 6.16 5.28
C MET A 216 -12.85 6.10 4.52
N VAL A 217 -13.98 6.03 5.25
CA VAL A 217 -15.33 5.80 4.65
C VAL A 217 -15.72 6.80 3.56
N HIS A 218 -15.47 8.10 3.76
CA HIS A 218 -15.84 9.13 2.79
C HIS A 218 -15.03 9.03 1.49
N ARG A 219 -13.75 8.67 1.61
CA ARG A 219 -12.88 8.51 0.44
C ARG A 219 -13.27 7.28 -0.37
N HIS A 220 -13.59 6.16 0.30
CA HIS A 220 -14.12 4.96 -0.34
C HIS A 220 -15.45 5.22 -1.02
N ARG A 221 -16.35 5.99 -0.41
CA ARG A 221 -17.62 6.37 -1.03
C ARG A 221 -17.41 7.08 -2.37
N ARG A 222 -16.58 8.13 -2.40
CA ARG A 222 -16.24 8.88 -3.62
C ARG A 222 -15.62 7.98 -4.69
N PHE A 223 -14.67 7.17 -4.26
CA PHE A 223 -13.92 6.27 -5.12
C PHE A 223 -14.83 5.21 -5.78
N ILE A 224 -15.62 4.49 -4.97
CA ILE A 224 -16.55 3.46 -5.45
C ILE A 224 -17.60 4.09 -6.38
N ALA A 225 -18.12 5.28 -6.02
CA ALA A 225 -19.08 5.99 -6.86
C ALA A 225 -18.49 6.32 -8.25
N HIS A 226 -17.29 6.91 -8.27
CA HIS A 226 -16.58 7.22 -9.51
C HIS A 226 -16.34 5.97 -10.36
N GLN A 227 -15.75 4.92 -9.77
CA GLN A 227 -15.38 3.71 -10.48
C GLN A 227 -16.59 2.96 -11.08
N LEU A 228 -17.74 2.99 -10.40
CA LEU A 228 -18.96 2.32 -10.87
C LEU A 228 -19.88 3.23 -11.71
N GLY A 229 -19.47 4.46 -11.98
CA GLY A 229 -20.27 5.44 -12.71
C GLY A 229 -21.58 5.80 -12.01
N LEU A 230 -21.56 5.89 -10.67
CA LEU A 230 -22.73 6.21 -9.85
C LEU A 230 -22.62 7.64 -9.29
N PRO A 231 -23.74 8.37 -9.15
CA PRO A 231 -23.80 9.57 -8.33
C PRO A 231 -23.36 9.28 -6.88
N GLU A 232 -22.53 10.16 -6.28
CA GLU A 232 -21.98 9.92 -4.95
C GLU A 232 -23.08 9.78 -3.87
N ASP A 233 -24.21 10.46 -4.01
CA ASP A 233 -25.39 10.37 -3.14
C ASP A 233 -26.16 9.05 -3.24
N ARG A 234 -25.90 8.25 -4.28
CA ARG A 234 -26.39 6.87 -4.45
C ARG A 234 -25.47 5.82 -3.82
N VAL A 235 -24.33 6.22 -3.25
CA VAL A 235 -23.39 5.31 -2.59
C VAL A 235 -23.28 5.66 -1.10
N ARG A 236 -23.42 4.66 -0.24
CA ARG A 236 -23.19 4.77 1.20
C ARG A 236 -22.10 3.78 1.61
N VAL A 237 -21.10 4.26 2.33
CA VAL A 237 -20.04 3.42 2.89
C VAL A 237 -20.04 3.55 4.41
N ILE A 238 -19.98 2.42 5.11
CA ILE A 238 -20.12 2.30 6.55
C ILE A 238 -18.95 1.46 7.08
N ALA A 239 -18.20 2.00 8.03
CA ALA A 239 -17.34 1.16 8.85
C ALA A 239 -18.23 0.42 9.87
N PRO A 240 -18.05 -0.90 10.07
CA PRO A 240 -18.75 -1.62 11.14
C PRO A 240 -18.44 -0.99 12.52
N PRO A 241 -19.25 -1.29 13.55
CA PRO A 241 -18.99 -0.78 14.91
C PRO A 241 -17.56 -1.04 15.39
N ASP A 242 -16.95 -2.15 14.95
CA ASP A 242 -15.58 -2.52 15.28
C ASP A 242 -14.75 -2.86 14.04
N VAL A 243 -13.49 -2.42 14.06
CA VAL A 243 -12.46 -2.80 13.10
C VAL A 243 -11.27 -3.37 13.88
N GLY A 244 -10.90 -4.61 13.61
CA GLY A 244 -9.87 -5.38 14.32
C GLY A 244 -8.45 -5.02 13.89
N GLY A 245 -8.12 -3.74 13.99
CA GLY A 245 -6.84 -3.18 13.56
C GLY A 245 -6.79 -2.91 12.05
N GLY A 246 -5.97 -1.94 11.65
CA GLY A 246 -5.80 -1.55 10.24
C GLY A 246 -4.41 -1.05 9.89
N PHE A 247 -3.80 -0.27 10.77
CA PHE A 247 -2.39 0.16 10.69
C PHE A 247 -1.97 0.80 9.36
N GLY A 248 -2.92 1.39 8.61
CA GLY A 248 -2.69 2.00 7.29
C GLY A 248 -3.22 1.16 6.13
N THR A 249 -3.11 -0.16 6.20
CA THR A 249 -3.53 -1.11 5.15
C THR A 249 -5.03 -1.01 4.87
N LYS A 250 -5.87 -0.81 5.89
CA LYS A 250 -7.33 -0.60 5.75
C LYS A 250 -7.73 0.86 5.40
N GLY A 251 -6.75 1.72 5.11
CA GLY A 251 -6.97 3.08 4.59
C GLY A 251 -6.71 3.23 3.09
N GLN A 252 -6.39 2.12 2.41
CA GLN A 252 -6.05 2.06 0.99
C GLN A 252 -7.22 1.54 0.15
N PHE A 253 -7.15 1.73 -1.17
CA PHE A 253 -8.10 1.14 -2.11
C PHE A 253 -7.55 -0.15 -2.68
N TYR A 254 -8.43 -1.13 -2.82
CA TYR A 254 -8.10 -2.44 -3.36
C TYR A 254 -9.05 -2.85 -4.47
N PRO A 255 -8.63 -3.79 -5.34
CA PRO A 255 -9.52 -4.46 -6.28
C PRO A 255 -10.87 -4.90 -5.70
N GLU A 256 -10.88 -5.46 -4.50
CA GLU A 256 -12.07 -6.02 -3.88
C GLU A 256 -13.10 -4.95 -3.48
N ASP A 257 -12.65 -3.71 -3.26
CA ASP A 257 -13.54 -2.55 -3.02
C ASP A 257 -14.39 -2.20 -4.24
N ILE A 258 -14.05 -2.74 -5.42
CA ILE A 258 -14.80 -2.55 -6.67
C ILE A 258 -15.50 -3.84 -7.09
N ILE A 259 -14.82 -4.98 -7.04
CA ILE A 259 -15.38 -6.29 -7.43
C ILE A 259 -16.68 -6.57 -6.66
N VAL A 260 -16.66 -6.42 -5.33
CA VAL A 260 -17.79 -6.80 -4.48
C VAL A 260 -19.00 -5.88 -4.70
N PRO A 261 -18.87 -4.54 -4.69
CA PRO A 261 -19.97 -3.65 -5.05
C PRO A 261 -20.52 -3.83 -6.46
N ALA A 262 -19.66 -4.06 -7.46
CA ALA A 262 -20.09 -4.33 -8.83
C ALA A 262 -20.94 -5.61 -8.91
N LEU A 263 -20.53 -6.67 -8.21
CA LEU A 263 -21.28 -7.92 -8.10
C LEU A 263 -22.61 -7.72 -7.37
N ALA A 264 -22.65 -6.96 -6.28
CA ALA A 264 -23.89 -6.68 -5.56
C ALA A 264 -24.90 -5.96 -6.46
N ARG A 265 -24.44 -4.99 -7.26
CA ARG A 265 -25.27 -4.29 -8.25
C ARG A 265 -25.75 -5.23 -9.36
N ARG A 266 -24.86 -6.08 -9.90
CA ARG A 266 -25.19 -7.02 -10.98
C ARG A 266 -26.19 -8.10 -10.55
N LEU A 267 -26.04 -8.62 -9.33
CA LEU A 267 -26.82 -9.75 -8.83
C LEU A 267 -28.10 -9.32 -8.09
N GLY A 268 -28.20 -8.06 -7.66
CA GLY A 268 -29.33 -7.58 -6.86
C GLY A 268 -29.43 -8.27 -5.49
N ARG A 269 -28.30 -8.74 -4.94
CA ARG A 269 -28.22 -9.49 -3.68
C ARG A 269 -27.10 -8.94 -2.79
N PRO A 270 -27.16 -9.14 -1.47
CA PRO A 270 -26.01 -8.87 -0.60
C PRO A 270 -24.83 -9.77 -0.98
N VAL A 271 -23.68 -9.17 -1.25
CA VAL A 271 -22.45 -9.87 -1.62
C VAL A 271 -21.39 -9.62 -0.56
N LYS A 272 -20.84 -10.70 0.01
CA LYS A 272 -19.84 -10.66 1.09
C LYS A 272 -18.52 -11.25 0.63
N TRP A 273 -17.44 -10.54 0.88
CA TRP A 273 -16.08 -11.05 0.75
C TRP A 273 -15.34 -10.83 2.06
N ILE A 274 -14.71 -11.89 2.56
CA ILE A 274 -13.84 -11.87 3.72
C ILE A 274 -12.52 -12.50 3.29
N GLU A 275 -11.46 -11.71 3.42
CA GLU A 275 -10.11 -12.11 3.04
C GLU A 275 -9.59 -13.22 3.97
N GLU A 276 -8.95 -14.24 3.41
CA GLU A 276 -8.19 -15.19 4.21
C GLU A 276 -6.80 -14.67 4.55
N ARG A 277 -6.21 -15.16 5.64
CA ARG A 277 -4.85 -14.76 6.03
C ARG A 277 -3.82 -14.98 4.91
N ARG A 278 -3.92 -16.09 4.16
CA ARG A 278 -3.02 -16.35 3.02
C ARG A 278 -3.17 -15.31 1.91
N GLU A 279 -4.40 -14.87 1.64
CA GLU A 279 -4.66 -13.82 0.67
C GLU A 279 -4.12 -12.48 1.15
N HIS A 280 -4.20 -12.19 2.45
CA HIS A 280 -3.63 -10.98 3.02
C HIS A 280 -2.13 -10.89 2.80
N LEU A 281 -1.40 -11.99 2.98
CA LEU A 281 0.05 -12.03 2.81
C LEU A 281 0.51 -11.73 1.38
N VAL A 282 -0.30 -12.06 0.37
CA VAL A 282 0.06 -11.91 -1.06
C VAL A 282 -0.73 -10.82 -1.78
N GLY A 283 -1.81 -10.29 -1.20
CA GLY A 283 -2.74 -9.39 -1.87
C GLY A 283 -2.98 -8.07 -1.14
N SER A 284 -2.50 -7.92 0.10
CA SER A 284 -2.53 -6.65 0.80
C SER A 284 -1.35 -5.77 0.38
N TRP A 285 -1.54 -4.45 0.47
CA TRP A 285 -0.46 -3.53 0.18
C TRP A 285 0.53 -3.52 1.34
N VAL A 286 1.79 -3.75 1.00
CA VAL A 286 2.88 -3.84 1.98
C VAL A 286 3.61 -2.49 2.10
N GLU A 287 4.54 -2.42 3.04
CA GLU A 287 5.52 -1.36 3.23
C GLU A 287 6.83 -1.67 2.46
N ARG A 288 7.72 -0.69 2.42
CA ARG A 288 8.58 -0.37 1.28
C ARG A 288 9.99 -0.91 1.46
N GLU A 289 10.45 -1.65 0.48
CA GLU A 289 11.88 -1.81 0.29
C GLU A 289 12.50 -0.48 -0.15
N GLN A 290 13.56 -0.07 0.54
CA GLN A 290 14.33 1.12 0.19
C GLN A 290 15.82 0.84 0.31
N VAL A 291 16.57 1.39 -0.64
CA VAL A 291 18.04 1.33 -0.66
C VAL A 291 18.55 2.76 -0.76
N HIS A 292 19.28 3.20 0.26
CA HIS A 292 19.79 4.56 0.40
C HIS A 292 21.31 4.58 0.23
N GLU A 293 21.80 5.36 -0.71
CA GLU A 293 23.20 5.75 -0.84
C GLU A 293 23.40 7.08 -0.09
N LEU A 294 23.81 6.98 1.17
CA LEU A 294 23.83 8.08 2.12
C LEU A 294 25.24 8.64 2.29
N GLU A 295 25.37 9.97 2.23
CA GLU A 295 26.55 10.71 2.65
C GLU A 295 26.15 11.73 3.73
N ILE A 296 26.93 11.82 4.81
CA ILE A 296 26.74 12.83 5.86
C ILE A 296 28.07 13.55 6.11
N ALA A 297 28.03 14.89 6.05
CA ALA A 297 29.14 15.78 6.31
C ALA A 297 29.04 16.37 7.73
N ALA A 298 30.14 16.41 8.45
CA ALA A 298 30.19 16.93 9.82
C ALA A 298 31.53 17.62 10.16
N THR A 299 31.52 18.42 11.22
CA THR A 299 32.75 18.94 11.87
C THR A 299 33.41 17.85 12.72
N ARG A 300 34.65 18.08 13.20
CA ARG A 300 35.33 17.15 14.12
C ARG A 300 34.65 17.05 15.49
N GLU A 301 33.85 18.03 15.85
CA GLU A 301 33.01 18.07 17.04
C GLU A 301 31.62 17.45 16.78
N GLY A 302 31.40 16.82 15.63
CA GLY A 302 30.14 16.13 15.34
C GLY A 302 28.96 17.06 15.07
N ARG A 303 29.18 18.33 14.67
CA ARG A 303 28.10 19.17 14.13
C ARG A 303 27.80 18.79 12.69
N LEU A 304 26.55 18.54 12.36
CA LEU A 304 26.12 18.17 11.01
C LEU A 304 26.16 19.40 10.09
N LEU A 305 26.81 19.24 8.94
CA LEU A 305 26.97 20.27 7.92
C LEU A 305 26.09 20.00 6.71
N GLY A 306 25.96 18.74 6.30
CA GLY A 306 25.06 18.41 5.21
C GLY A 306 24.73 16.95 5.08
N LEU A 307 23.60 16.67 4.45
CA LEU A 307 23.08 15.34 4.16
C LEU A 307 22.85 15.20 2.67
N ARG A 308 23.41 14.16 2.06
CA ARG A 308 23.10 13.76 0.70
C ARG A 308 22.58 12.33 0.73
N ASP A 309 21.47 12.09 0.04
CA ASP A 309 20.88 10.75 -0.05
C ASP A 309 20.33 10.54 -1.46
N ARG A 310 20.78 9.46 -2.10
CA ARG A 310 20.17 8.97 -3.34
C ARG A 310 19.55 7.64 -3.02
N PHE A 311 18.23 7.56 -3.08
CA PHE A 311 17.56 6.32 -2.67
C PHE A 311 16.57 5.80 -3.69
N LEU A 312 16.59 4.48 -3.83
CA LEU A 312 15.57 3.73 -4.55
C LEU A 312 14.43 3.41 -3.60
N HIS A 313 13.22 3.57 -4.10
CA HIS A 313 12.01 3.21 -3.40
C HIS A 313 11.17 2.31 -4.27
N GLU A 314 10.90 1.12 -3.78
CA GLU A 314 10.10 0.15 -4.50
C GLU A 314 8.61 0.54 -4.52
N LEU A 315 8.00 0.50 -5.71
CA LEU A 315 6.60 0.80 -5.99
C LEU A 315 5.75 -0.45 -6.23
N GLY A 316 6.35 -1.64 -6.31
CA GLY A 316 5.66 -2.86 -6.70
C GLY A 316 5.16 -2.78 -8.14
N ALA A 317 4.18 -3.60 -8.47
CA ALA A 317 3.69 -3.70 -9.84
C ALA A 317 2.90 -2.48 -10.33
N TYR A 318 2.38 -1.65 -9.40
CA TYR A 318 1.46 -0.55 -9.69
C TYR A 318 1.66 0.61 -8.72
N THR A 319 1.40 1.84 -9.17
CA THR A 319 1.70 3.06 -8.42
C THR A 319 0.56 3.49 -7.50
N VAL A 320 -0.06 2.56 -6.76
CA VAL A 320 -1.32 2.81 -6.01
C VAL A 320 -1.23 3.93 -4.98
N SER A 321 -0.04 4.16 -4.39
CA SER A 321 0.21 5.22 -3.39
C SER A 321 0.85 6.50 -3.96
N GLY A 322 1.11 6.57 -5.26
CA GLY A 322 1.93 7.63 -5.85
C GLY A 322 3.30 7.75 -5.15
N LEU A 323 3.77 8.99 -4.94
CA LEU A 323 5.05 9.28 -4.27
C LEU A 323 4.93 9.77 -2.82
N ASN A 324 3.73 9.71 -2.22
CA ASN A 324 3.53 10.20 -0.85
C ASN A 324 4.45 9.49 0.17
N LEU A 325 4.61 8.16 0.06
CA LEU A 325 5.46 7.41 0.99
C LEU A 325 6.95 7.72 0.84
N PRO A 326 7.57 7.66 -0.36
CA PRO A 326 8.98 8.00 -0.49
C PRO A 326 9.25 9.46 -0.18
N GLN A 327 8.32 10.38 -0.47
CA GLN A 327 8.47 11.78 -0.08
C GLN A 327 8.45 11.97 1.44
N ASN A 328 7.61 11.24 2.18
CA ASN A 328 7.69 11.25 3.63
C ASN A 328 9.03 10.71 4.13
N THR A 329 9.59 9.65 3.51
CA THR A 329 10.94 9.20 3.85
C THR A 329 11.97 10.29 3.63
N MET A 330 11.95 10.93 2.47
CA MET A 330 12.86 12.01 2.10
C MET A 330 12.76 13.21 3.06
N ILE A 331 11.56 13.70 3.38
CA ILE A 331 11.40 14.88 4.25
C ILE A 331 11.81 14.57 5.70
N HIS A 332 11.57 13.34 6.16
CA HIS A 332 11.88 12.93 7.52
C HIS A 332 13.29 12.36 7.71
N SER A 333 14.12 12.26 6.65
CA SER A 333 15.52 11.79 6.74
C SER A 333 16.44 12.76 7.48
N LEU A 334 15.98 13.98 7.73
CA LEU A 334 16.67 14.99 8.55
C LEU A 334 16.47 14.75 10.06
N GLY A 335 15.44 14.00 10.45
CA GLY A 335 15.06 13.83 11.84
C GLY A 335 14.79 15.16 12.56
N PRO A 336 14.97 15.21 13.90
CA PRO A 336 14.85 16.44 14.68
C PRO A 336 16.15 17.28 14.68
N TYR A 337 17.01 17.11 13.66
CA TYR A 337 18.35 17.70 13.63
C TYR A 337 18.43 18.90 12.69
N ARG A 338 19.26 19.86 13.05
CA ARG A 338 19.64 20.98 12.20
C ARG A 338 20.70 20.53 11.20
N VAL A 339 20.30 20.38 9.95
CA VAL A 339 21.16 20.06 8.81
C VAL A 339 21.01 21.17 7.75
N PRO A 340 21.96 22.10 7.63
CA PRO A 340 21.77 23.32 6.82
C PRO A 340 21.86 23.08 5.31
N HIS A 341 22.51 22.00 4.87
CA HIS A 341 22.75 21.71 3.46
C HIS A 341 22.27 20.31 3.09
N VAL A 342 21.34 20.22 2.15
CA VAL A 342 20.63 18.97 1.87
C VAL A 342 20.55 18.75 0.36
N ASP A 343 20.84 17.53 -0.10
CA ASP A 343 20.66 17.09 -1.49
C ASP A 343 20.07 15.67 -1.51
N LEU A 344 18.76 15.57 -1.66
CA LEU A 344 18.04 14.30 -1.62
C LEU A 344 17.43 14.00 -2.98
N THR A 345 17.64 12.80 -3.48
CA THR A 345 17.02 12.30 -4.72
C THR A 345 16.33 10.98 -4.44
N LEU A 346 15.01 10.94 -4.69
CA LEU A 346 14.25 9.70 -4.68
C LEU A 346 14.06 9.19 -6.11
N ARG A 347 14.16 7.88 -6.29
CA ARG A 347 13.73 7.18 -7.51
C ARG A 347 12.70 6.11 -7.17
N GLY A 348 11.52 6.23 -7.75
CA GLY A 348 10.45 5.23 -7.60
C GLY A 348 10.60 4.14 -8.65
N VAL A 349 10.77 2.88 -8.22
CA VAL A 349 11.08 1.75 -9.09
C VAL A 349 9.96 0.71 -9.05
N LEU A 350 9.42 0.35 -10.21
CA LEU A 350 8.43 -0.71 -10.36
C LEU A 350 9.12 -2.08 -10.28
N THR A 351 8.46 -3.04 -9.63
CA THR A 351 8.92 -4.43 -9.46
C THR A 351 7.75 -5.39 -9.66
N HIS A 352 8.02 -6.67 -9.92
CA HIS A 352 7.01 -7.72 -10.07
C HIS A 352 6.53 -8.27 -8.71
N THR A 353 6.21 -7.36 -7.80
CA THR A 353 5.81 -7.63 -6.43
C THR A 353 4.51 -6.90 -6.11
N THR A 354 3.89 -7.24 -4.98
CA THR A 354 2.66 -6.56 -4.54
C THR A 354 2.86 -5.04 -4.50
N PRO A 355 1.89 -4.27 -5.02
CA PRO A 355 1.87 -2.83 -4.85
C PRO A 355 2.00 -2.45 -3.40
N VAL A 356 2.56 -1.27 -3.22
CA VAL A 356 3.01 -0.86 -1.90
C VAL A 356 2.04 0.23 -1.41
N GLY A 357 1.62 0.13 -0.15
CA GLY A 357 0.60 0.95 0.51
C GLY A 357 1.05 1.49 1.88
N ALA A 358 0.30 2.41 2.48
CA ALA A 358 0.69 2.92 3.79
C ALA A 358 0.65 1.83 4.87
N TYR A 359 1.74 1.68 5.60
CA TYR A 359 1.81 0.99 6.89
C TYR A 359 2.29 1.99 7.96
N ARG A 360 1.95 1.75 9.23
CA ARG A 360 2.06 2.67 10.37
C ARG A 360 3.30 3.57 10.32
N GLY A 361 3.08 4.86 10.12
CA GLY A 361 4.13 5.87 10.00
C GLY A 361 4.32 6.37 8.57
N ALA A 362 4.08 5.52 7.57
CA ALA A 362 3.93 5.86 6.16
C ALA A 362 5.14 6.61 5.57
N GLY A 363 6.31 5.97 5.55
CA GLY A 363 7.57 6.56 5.07
C GLY A 363 8.40 7.22 6.18
N ARG A 364 7.75 7.66 7.27
CA ARG A 364 8.43 8.31 8.41
C ARG A 364 9.37 7.38 9.19
N PRO A 365 9.02 6.11 9.47
CA PRO A 365 9.95 5.20 10.14
C PRO A 365 11.25 5.00 9.36
N GLN A 366 11.17 4.97 8.02
CA GLN A 366 12.33 4.88 7.14
C GLN A 366 13.15 6.18 7.19
N GLY A 367 12.51 7.34 7.14
CA GLY A 367 13.19 8.63 7.30
C GLY A 367 13.90 8.72 8.65
N ALA A 368 13.22 8.35 9.74
CA ALA A 368 13.82 8.28 11.07
C ALA A 368 14.99 7.29 11.12
N PHE A 369 14.87 6.12 10.50
CA PHE A 369 15.98 5.17 10.42
C PHE A 369 17.19 5.78 9.70
N VAL A 370 17.00 6.41 8.54
CA VAL A 370 18.06 7.11 7.81
C VAL A 370 18.71 8.19 8.68
N ALA A 371 17.91 9.06 9.30
CA ALA A 371 18.40 10.14 10.16
C ALA A 371 19.25 9.60 11.32
N GLU A 372 18.72 8.62 12.06
CA GLU A 372 19.39 8.06 13.24
C GLU A 372 20.64 7.25 12.87
N ARG A 373 20.62 6.55 11.72
CA ARG A 373 21.82 5.86 11.21
C ARG A 373 22.88 6.85 10.73
N ALA A 374 22.49 7.98 10.12
CA ALA A 374 23.42 9.05 9.72
C ALA A 374 24.16 9.61 10.94
N VAL A 375 23.42 9.94 12.00
CA VAL A 375 24.00 10.49 13.24
C VAL A 375 24.90 9.47 13.94
N ASP A 376 24.47 8.21 14.03
CA ASP A 376 25.31 7.14 14.60
C ASP A 376 26.58 6.89 13.77
N ALA A 377 26.52 7.07 12.45
CA ALA A 377 27.69 6.94 11.59
C ALA A 377 28.73 8.02 11.87
N VAL A 378 28.31 9.28 12.05
CA VAL A 378 29.18 10.39 12.48
C VAL A 378 29.76 10.13 13.87
N ALA A 379 28.93 9.70 14.83
CA ALA A 379 29.37 9.41 16.19
C ALA A 379 30.45 8.32 16.22
N ARG A 380 30.26 7.25 15.42
CA ARG A 380 31.22 6.16 15.30
C ARG A 380 32.53 6.62 14.68
N GLU A 381 32.47 7.36 13.57
CA GLU A 381 33.66 7.88 12.87
C GLU A 381 34.52 8.75 13.79
N LEU A 382 33.88 9.56 14.63
CA LEU A 382 34.55 10.49 15.53
C LEU A 382 34.84 9.91 16.93
N ALA A 383 34.46 8.65 17.18
CA ALA A 383 34.51 8.03 18.50
C ALA A 383 33.84 8.88 19.61
N LEU A 384 32.72 9.53 19.28
CA LEU A 384 31.92 10.34 20.20
C LEU A 384 30.72 9.55 20.75
N ASP A 385 30.20 9.96 21.91
CA ASP A 385 28.93 9.45 22.41
C ASP A 385 27.80 9.80 21.42
N PRO A 386 27.04 8.82 20.90
CA PRO A 386 25.92 9.06 19.99
C PRO A 386 24.84 9.99 20.57
N ILE A 387 24.64 10.03 21.90
CA ILE A 387 23.69 10.95 22.55
C ILE A 387 24.21 12.39 22.46
N GLU A 388 25.50 12.58 22.63
CA GLU A 388 26.12 13.90 22.59
C GLU A 388 26.10 14.49 21.18
N VAL A 389 26.38 13.68 20.16
CA VAL A 389 26.23 14.10 18.75
C VAL A 389 24.78 14.51 18.46
N ARG A 390 23.77 13.77 18.96
CA ARG A 390 22.36 14.18 18.82
C ARG A 390 22.10 15.52 19.47
N ARG A 391 22.49 15.70 20.75
CA ARG A 391 22.28 16.95 21.51
C ARG A 391 22.85 18.17 20.80
N ARG A 392 24.05 18.05 20.22
CA ARG A 392 24.71 19.15 19.48
C ARG A 392 23.93 19.63 18.26
N ASN A 393 23.07 18.77 17.72
CA ASN A 393 22.39 19.00 16.45
C ASN A 393 20.88 19.14 16.58
N LEU A 394 20.27 19.00 17.77
CA LEU A 394 18.83 19.23 17.94
C LEU A 394 18.43 20.64 17.51
N ILE A 395 17.24 20.78 16.94
CA ILE A 395 16.65 22.09 16.64
C ILE A 395 16.54 22.89 17.94
N PRO A 396 17.19 24.07 18.05
CA PRO A 396 17.14 24.87 19.27
C PRO A 396 15.78 25.55 19.42
N ARG A 397 15.41 25.92 20.65
CA ARG A 397 14.14 26.61 20.96
C ARG A 397 13.89 27.85 20.11
N GLY A 398 14.95 28.60 19.78
CA GLY A 398 14.85 29.82 18.97
C GLY A 398 14.44 29.56 17.50
N ASP A 399 14.59 28.34 17.01
CA ASP A 399 14.28 27.94 15.63
C ASP A 399 12.93 27.18 15.54
N MET A 400 12.17 27.04 16.64
CA MET A 400 10.84 26.42 16.64
C MET A 400 9.74 27.45 16.30
N PRO A 401 8.71 27.07 15.51
CA PRO A 401 7.65 27.97 15.05
C PRO A 401 6.67 28.43 16.13
#